data_AF-A0A4P7HLD3-F1
#
_entry.id   AF-A0A4P7HLD3-F1
#
_cell.length_a   1.000
_cell.length_b   1.000
_cell.length_c   1.000
_cell.angle_alpha   90.00
_cell.angle_beta   90.00
_cell.angle_gamma   90.00
#
_symmetry.space_group_name_H-M   'P 1'
#
loop_
_entity.id
_entity.type
_entity.pdbx_description
1 polymer ?
#
loop_
_entity_poly.entity_id
_entity_poly.type
_entity_poly.pdbx_seq_one_letter_code
_entity_poly.pdbx_strand_id
1 'polypeptide(L)'
;MTDATLTLKDMPPLTGTVETGGDYVRFRTQADLDQSTLGDPLEGVVEMDGHREEVVLESAHPYRPTPGLEDGPEGVELTLRRRKPSA
;
A
#
# COMPACT_ATOMS: atom_id res chain seq x y z
N MET A 1 8.18 3.65 9.06
CA MET A 1 7.25 3.97 7.96
C MET A 1 7.79 5.18 7.23
N THR A 2 7.72 5.17 5.90
CA THR A 2 8.23 6.22 5.01
C THR A 2 7.07 6.76 4.18
N ASP A 3 7.03 8.06 3.89
CA ASP A 3 6.08 8.61 2.93
C ASP A 3 6.29 8.00 1.54
N ALA A 4 5.19 7.60 0.91
CA ALA A 4 5.22 6.95 -0.39
C ALA A 4 3.97 7.28 -1.21
N THR A 5 4.13 7.16 -2.52
CA THR A 5 3.03 7.25 -3.48
C THR A 5 2.89 5.91 -4.20
N LEU A 6 1.71 5.30 -4.10
CA LEU A 6 1.38 4.08 -4.82
C LEU A 6 0.54 4.42 -6.04
N THR A 7 0.99 4.00 -7.21
CA THR A 7 0.20 4.07 -8.44
C THR A 7 -0.19 2.66 -8.85
N LEU A 8 -1.46 2.30 -8.70
CA LEU A 8 -2.02 1.05 -9.22
C LEU A 8 -2.52 1.26 -10.64
N LYS A 9 -2.49 0.20 -11.46
CA LYS A 9 -3.00 0.24 -12.83
C LYS A 9 -4.47 0.68 -12.84
N ASP A 10 -4.81 1.61 -13.74
CA ASP A 10 -6.16 2.15 -13.92
C ASP A 10 -6.75 2.87 -12.69
N MET A 11 -5.91 3.25 -11.71
CA MET A 11 -6.30 3.99 -10.51
C MET A 11 -5.55 5.31 -10.36
N PRO A 12 -6.13 6.32 -9.68
CA PRO A 12 -5.40 7.52 -9.30
C PRO A 12 -4.25 7.18 -8.34
N PRO A 13 -3.16 7.98 -8.34
CA PRO A 13 -2.08 7.80 -7.38
C PRO A 13 -2.59 7.98 -5.96
N LEU A 14 -2.24 7.03 -5.11
CA LEU A 14 -2.58 6.99 -3.69
C LEU A 14 -1.39 7.51 -2.90
N THR A 15 -1.63 8.48 -2.03
CA THR A 15 -0.61 8.98 -1.10
C THR A 15 -0.77 8.28 0.24
N GLY A 16 0.33 7.93 0.86
CA GLY A 16 0.31 7.18 2.11
C GLY A 16 1.70 6.96 2.68
N THR A 17 1.78 6.03 3.61
CA THR A 17 3.03 5.62 4.22
C THR A 17 3.29 4.15 3.94
N VAL A 18 4.54 3.80 3.70
CA VAL A 18 4.97 2.44 3.40
C VAL A 18 5.90 1.91 4.48
N GLU A 19 5.79 0.61 4.73
CA GLU A 19 6.75 -0.18 5.50
C GLU A 19 7.25 -1.32 4.60
N THR A 20 8.55 -1.31 4.33
CA THR A 20 9.19 -2.33 3.49
C THR A 20 9.81 -3.42 4.34
N GLY A 21 9.59 -4.68 3.97
CA GLY A 21 10.09 -5.84 4.70
C GLY A 21 10.22 -7.08 3.83
N GLY A 22 11.45 -7.47 3.50
CA GLY A 22 11.73 -8.64 2.66
C GLY A 22 11.08 -8.51 1.28
N ASP A 23 10.28 -9.52 0.91
CA ASP A 23 9.56 -9.58 -0.37
C ASP A 23 8.26 -8.76 -0.40
N TYR A 24 7.86 -8.21 0.74
CA TYR A 24 6.56 -7.54 0.93
C TYR A 24 6.71 -6.09 1.34
N VAL A 25 5.71 -5.32 0.96
CA VAL A 25 5.60 -3.88 1.16
C VAL A 25 4.19 -3.62 1.69
N ARG A 26 4.10 -3.09 2.90
CA ARG A 26 2.82 -2.68 3.50
C ARG A 26 2.61 -1.21 3.22
N PHE A 27 1.56 -0.87 2.50
CA PHE A 27 1.22 0.51 2.17
C PHE A 27 -0.07 0.91 2.89
N ARG A 28 -0.03 1.96 3.69
CA ARG A 28 -1.19 2.49 4.42
C ARG A 28 -1.60 3.80 3.81
N THR A 29 -2.89 3.91 3.49
CA THR A 29 -3.48 5.15 2.95
C THR A 29 -4.84 5.40 3.57
N GLN A 30 -5.24 6.67 3.60
CA GLN A 30 -6.59 7.07 3.99
C GLN A 30 -7.55 7.08 2.81
N ALA A 31 -7.11 6.67 1.61
CA ALA A 31 -7.97 6.55 0.47
C ALA A 31 -9.09 5.53 0.73
N ASP A 32 -10.30 5.90 0.34
CA ASP A 32 -11.46 5.02 0.39
C ASP A 32 -11.33 4.01 -0.75
N LEU A 33 -10.73 2.85 -0.43
CA LEU A 33 -10.54 1.74 -1.36
C LEU A 33 -11.48 0.60 -0.95
N ASP A 34 -12.48 0.35 -1.78
CA ASP A 34 -13.35 -0.81 -1.62
C ASP A 34 -12.64 -2.06 -2.17
N GLN A 35 -12.60 -3.15 -1.39
CA GLN A 35 -12.06 -4.44 -1.84
C GLN A 35 -12.72 -4.93 -3.15
N SER A 36 -13.98 -4.55 -3.38
CA SER A 36 -14.73 -4.85 -4.60
C SER A 36 -14.16 -4.14 -5.84
N THR A 37 -13.47 -3.02 -5.65
CA THR A 37 -12.79 -2.27 -6.72
C THR A 37 -11.44 -2.87 -7.07
N LEU A 38 -10.82 -3.59 -6.14
CA LEU A 38 -9.48 -4.17 -6.27
C LEU A 38 -9.52 -5.61 -6.78
N GLY A 39 -10.53 -5.93 -7.62
CA GLY A 39 -11.03 -7.27 -7.95
C GLY A 39 -10.07 -8.30 -8.57
N ASP A 40 -8.77 -8.06 -8.61
CA ASP A 40 -7.71 -8.96 -9.07
C ASP A 40 -6.35 -8.48 -8.52
N PRO A 41 -5.28 -9.30 -8.57
CA PRO A 41 -3.93 -8.82 -8.28
C PRO A 41 -3.55 -7.67 -9.22
N LEU A 42 -3.59 -6.44 -8.71
CA LEU A 42 -3.29 -5.22 -9.46
C LEU A 42 -1.79 -4.96 -9.48
N GLU A 43 -1.23 -4.81 -10.67
CA GLU A 43 0.14 -4.31 -10.84
C GLU A 43 0.19 -2.82 -10.50
N GLY A 44 1.28 -2.42 -9.85
CA GLY A 44 1.51 -1.03 -9.51
C GLY A 44 2.97 -0.69 -9.29
N VAL A 45 3.21 0.58 -9.02
CA VAL A 45 4.53 1.11 -8.68
C VAL A 45 4.42 1.89 -7.38
N VAL A 46 5.26 1.53 -6.41
CA VAL A 46 5.47 2.32 -5.20
C VAL A 46 6.66 3.24 -5.45
N GLU A 47 6.45 4.53 -5.25
CA GLU A 47 7.53 5.52 -5.18
C GLU A 47 7.74 5.92 -3.72
N MET A 48 8.95 5.71 -3.20
CA MET A 48 9.35 6.03 -1.83
C MET A 48 10.81 6.50 -1.84
N ASP A 49 11.15 7.56 -1.12
CA ASP A 49 12.52 8.12 -1.10
C ASP A 49 13.15 8.37 -2.49
N GLY A 50 12.32 8.67 -3.51
CA GLY A 50 12.79 8.83 -4.90
C GLY A 50 13.14 7.52 -5.63
N HIS A 51 12.93 6.37 -4.98
CA HIS A 51 13.05 5.03 -5.56
C HIS A 51 11.68 4.52 -6.01
N ARG A 52 11.64 3.88 -7.18
CA ARG A 52 10.44 3.23 -7.73
C ARG A 52 10.57 1.73 -7.65
N GLU A 53 9.60 1.08 -7.02
CA GLU A 53 9.51 -0.37 -6.91
C GLU A 53 8.27 -0.90 -7.65
N GLU A 54 8.47 -1.86 -8.54
CA GLU A 54 7.38 -2.59 -9.19
C GLU A 54 6.78 -3.60 -8.20
N VAL A 55 5.48 -3.47 -7.96
CA VAL A 55 4.75 -4.28 -6.98
C VAL A 55 3.48 -4.86 -7.58
N VAL A 56 2.98 -5.90 -6.93
CA VAL A 56 1.67 -6.49 -7.20
C VAL A 56 0.87 -6.41 -5.91
N LEU A 57 -0.31 -5.81 -5.97
CA LEU A 57 -1.27 -5.84 -4.88
C LEU A 57 -1.74 -7.27 -4.65
N GLU A 58 -1.44 -7.82 -3.48
CA GLU A 58 -1.94 -9.14 -3.07
C GLU A 58 -3.22 -9.04 -2.27
N SER A 59 -3.33 -8.06 -1.37
CA SER A 59 -4.53 -7.86 -0.59
C SER A 59 -4.69 -6.42 -0.12
N ALA A 60 -5.92 -6.07 0.21
CA ALA A 60 -6.29 -4.78 0.78
C ALA A 60 -7.21 -5.04 1.97
N HIS A 61 -6.90 -4.47 3.12
CA HIS A 61 -7.70 -4.64 4.33
C HIS A 61 -7.99 -3.28 4.96
N PRO A 62 -9.21 -3.07 5.49
CA PRO A 62 -9.48 -1.89 6.28
C PRO A 62 -8.56 -1.90 7.51
N TYR A 63 -7.82 -0.83 7.69
CA TYR A 63 -7.02 -0.58 8.87
C TYR A 63 -7.79 0.35 9.79
N ARG A 64 -8.22 -0.18 10.94
CA ARG A 64 -8.75 0.62 12.03
C ARG A 64 -7.76 0.55 13.20
N PRO A 65 -7.36 1.68 13.78
CA PRO A 65 -6.61 1.68 15.03
C PRO A 65 -7.41 0.90 16.07
N THR A 66 -6.69 0.13 16.89
CA THR A 66 -7.35 -0.65 17.94
C THR A 66 -7.83 0.35 19.01
N PRO A 67 -9.10 0.33 19.44
CA PRO A 67 -9.56 1.29 20.43
C PRO A 67 -8.71 1.19 21.70
N GLY A 68 -7.99 2.27 22.03
CA GLY A 68 -7.15 2.40 23.22
C GLY A 68 -5.64 2.22 23.01
N LEU A 69 -5.18 1.88 21.80
CA LEU A 69 -3.77 1.81 21.43
C LEU A 69 -3.58 2.53 20.08
N GLU A 70 -3.05 3.75 20.17
CA GLU A 70 -2.57 4.63 19.09
C GLU A 70 -3.60 5.52 18.36
N ASP A 71 -3.28 6.83 18.36
CA ASP A 71 -3.85 7.88 17.50
C ASP A 71 -3.39 7.67 16.05
N GLY A 72 -4.13 6.87 15.29
CA GLY A 72 -3.94 6.71 13.85
C GLY A 72 -5.22 7.05 13.10
N PRO A 73 -5.17 7.63 11.89
CA PRO A 73 -6.35 7.75 11.08
C PRO A 73 -6.85 6.37 10.62
N GLU A 74 -8.17 6.18 10.61
CA GLU A 74 -8.78 5.06 9.90
C GLU A 74 -8.39 5.12 8.41
N GLY A 75 -8.14 3.96 7.81
CA GLY A 75 -7.72 3.88 6.42
C GLY A 75 -7.72 2.45 5.90
N VAL A 76 -6.93 2.22 4.86
CA VAL A 76 -6.74 0.92 4.22
C VAL A 76 -5.26 0.57 4.24
N GLU A 77 -4.96 -0.66 4.64
CA GLU A 77 -3.64 -1.27 4.52
C GLU A 77 -3.64 -2.20 3.31
N LEU A 78 -2.73 -1.93 2.38
CA LEU A 78 -2.48 -2.70 1.19
C LEU A 78 -1.21 -3.52 1.39
N THR A 79 -1.31 -4.83 1.14
CA THR A 79 -0.16 -5.73 1.08
C THR A 79 0.27 -5.86 -0.37
N LEU A 80 1.48 -5.39 -0.65
CA LEU A 80 2.07 -5.34 -1.97
C LEU A 80 3.26 -6.31 -1.98
N ARG A 81 3.31 -7.21 -2.95
CA ARG A 81 4.44 -8.11 -3.19
C ARG A 81 5.37 -7.52 -4.23
N ARG A 82 6.67 -7.49 -3.95
CA ARG A 82 7.68 -7.00 -4.89
C ARG A 82 7.77 -7.94 -6.10
N ARG A 83 7.77 -7.36 -7.30
CA ARG A 83 8.01 -8.12 -8.55
C ARG A 83 9.46 -8.52 -8.71
N LYS A 84 10.36 -7.65 -8.28
CA LYS A 84 11.79 -7.92 -8.17
C LYS A 84 12.19 -7.65 -6.73
N PRO A 85 12.75 -8.63 -6.00
CA PRO A 85 13.29 -8.35 -4.68
C PRO A 85 14.37 -7.27 -4.82
N SER A 86 14.30 -6.24 -3.98
CA SER A 86 15.37 -5.26 -3.85
C SER A 86 16.62 -6.00 -3.35
N ALA A 87 17.63 -6.11 -4.20
CA ALA A 87 18.92 -6.70 -3.87
C ALA A 87 19.69 -5.87 -2.83
#